data_AF-M8BNV8-F1
#
_entry.id   AF-M8BNV8-F1
#
_cell.length_a   1.000
_cell.length_b   1.000
_cell.length_c   1.000
_cell.angle_alpha   90.00
_cell.angle_beta   90.00
_cell.angle_gamma   90.00
#
_symmetry.space_group_name_H-M   'P 1'
#
loop_
_entity.id
_entity.type
_entity.pdbx_description
1 polymer ?
#
loop_
_entity_poly.entity_id
_entity_poly.type
_entity_poly.pdbx_seq_one_letter_code
_entity_poly.pdbx_strand_id
1 'polypeptide(L)'
;MVRDSKKKGVEESDQTARLTDDLLVKVISRVPYKFTCGCKCVSTRWRDLISHPDHRKKMPRSLAGFFYEVKGVRYFTNVSGKGDPLVDLSLSFLPRYHSLDILDCCNGLLLCRCWKATDPG
;
A
#
# COMPACT_ATOMS: atom_id res chain seq x y z
N MET A 1 -9.29 -27.42 55.55
CA MET A 1 -9.96 -26.16 55.14
C MET A 1 -8.88 -25.15 54.75
N VAL A 2 -8.54 -25.05 53.47
CA VAL A 2 -7.94 -23.84 52.87
C VAL A 2 -8.58 -23.70 51.51
N ARG A 3 -9.08 -22.49 51.25
CA ARG A 3 -10.00 -22.14 50.18
C ARG A 3 -9.26 -21.94 48.84
N ASP A 4 -10.02 -22.24 47.79
CA ASP A 4 -9.86 -21.92 46.39
C ASP A 4 -9.09 -20.64 46.05
N SER A 5 -8.40 -20.68 44.92
CA SER A 5 -8.30 -19.55 43.98
C SER A 5 -8.03 -20.08 42.57
N LYS A 6 -9.03 -20.74 41.98
CA LYS A 6 -9.08 -21.00 40.54
C LYS A 6 -9.19 -19.66 39.81
N LYS A 7 -8.07 -19.15 39.30
CA LYS A 7 -8.03 -18.00 38.37
C LYS A 7 -8.82 -18.37 37.11
N LYS A 8 -10.07 -17.91 37.03
CA LYS A 8 -10.80 -17.80 35.76
C LYS A 8 -10.09 -16.71 34.95
N GLY A 9 -9.24 -17.14 34.02
CA GLY A 9 -8.82 -16.27 32.94
C GLY A 9 -10.08 -15.81 32.21
N VAL A 10 -10.27 -14.50 32.14
CA VAL A 10 -11.21 -13.92 31.19
C VAL A 10 -10.62 -14.27 29.82
N GLU A 11 -11.22 -15.24 29.15
CA GLU A 11 -11.06 -15.38 27.71
C GLU A 11 -11.63 -14.10 27.11
N GLU A 12 -10.74 -13.13 26.89
CA GLU A 12 -11.00 -12.05 25.96
C GLU A 12 -11.18 -12.74 24.60
N SER A 13 -12.44 -13.07 24.29
CA SER A 13 -12.79 -13.68 23.02
C SER A 13 -12.28 -12.75 21.95
N ASP A 14 -11.24 -13.17 21.22
CA ASP A 14 -10.74 -12.45 20.07
C ASP A 14 -11.95 -12.22 19.15
N GLN A 15 -12.51 -11.00 19.12
CA GLN A 15 -13.73 -10.72 18.35
C GLN A 15 -13.49 -11.04 16.87
N THR A 16 -12.22 -10.94 16.46
CA THR A 16 -11.68 -11.31 15.17
C THR A 16 -11.81 -12.81 14.87
N ALA A 17 -11.82 -13.69 15.87
CA ALA A 17 -12.12 -15.12 15.72
C ALA A 17 -13.53 -15.38 15.17
N ARG A 18 -14.47 -14.44 15.33
CA ARG A 18 -15.82 -14.54 14.77
C ARG A 18 -15.91 -14.16 13.29
N LEU A 19 -14.92 -13.41 12.78
CA LEU A 19 -14.86 -13.03 11.36
C LEU A 19 -14.27 -14.19 10.55
N THR A 20 -14.80 -14.42 9.36
CA THR A 20 -14.19 -15.36 8.40
C THR A 20 -12.95 -14.76 7.76
N ASP A 21 -12.05 -15.61 7.30
CA ASP A 21 -10.80 -15.20 6.64
C ASP A 21 -11.07 -14.32 5.41
N ASP A 22 -12.09 -14.64 4.62
CA ASP A 22 -12.50 -13.82 3.46
C ASP A 22 -12.93 -12.41 3.84
N LEU A 23 -13.63 -12.25 4.98
CA LEU A 23 -14.05 -10.94 5.48
C LEU A 23 -12.84 -10.14 5.99
N LEU A 24 -11.94 -10.79 6.72
CA LEU A 24 -10.71 -10.16 7.18
C LEU A 24 -9.86 -9.67 6.02
N VAL A 25 -9.68 -10.50 4.98
CA VAL A 25 -8.96 -10.13 3.77
C VAL A 25 -9.61 -8.92 3.09
N LYS A 26 -10.95 -8.88 3.00
CA LYS A 26 -11.67 -7.72 2.45
C LYS A 26 -11.46 -6.45 3.28
N VAL A 27 -11.44 -6.54 4.61
CA VAL A 27 -11.16 -5.38 5.48
C VAL A 27 -9.72 -4.91 5.31
N ILE A 28 -8.75 -5.81 5.40
CA ILE A 28 -7.32 -5.49 5.26
C ILE A 28 -7.02 -4.93 3.86
N SER A 29 -7.69 -5.42 2.81
CA SER A 29 -7.49 -4.92 1.44
C SER A 29 -7.89 -3.45 1.24
N ARG A 30 -8.71 -2.90 2.15
CA ARG A 30 -9.21 -1.52 2.06
C ARG A 30 -8.31 -0.50 2.76
N VAL A 31 -7.39 -0.94 3.64
CA VAL A 31 -6.48 -0.02 4.33
C VAL A 31 -5.21 0.20 3.51
N PRO A 32 -4.56 1.37 3.55
CA PRO A 32 -3.32 1.60 2.81
C PRO A 32 -2.20 0.61 3.17
N TYR A 33 -1.31 0.31 2.21
CA TYR A 33 -0.25 -0.71 2.35
C TYR A 33 0.59 -0.59 3.63
N LYS A 34 0.91 0.65 4.06
CA LYS A 34 1.67 0.89 5.29
C LYS A 34 0.96 0.28 6.52
N PHE A 35 -0.36 0.45 6.61
CA PHE A 35 -1.17 -0.12 7.69
C PHE A 35 -1.34 -1.64 7.52
N THR A 36 -1.54 -2.12 6.29
CA THR A 36 -1.55 -3.56 6.00
C THR A 36 -0.27 -4.25 6.46
N CYS A 37 0.90 -3.61 6.33
CA CYS A 37 2.15 -4.14 6.84
C CYS A 37 2.13 -4.27 8.37
N GLY A 38 1.63 -3.24 9.06
CA GLY A 38 1.44 -3.26 10.52
C GLY A 38 0.45 -4.33 10.99
N CYS A 39 -0.57 -4.65 10.19
CA CYS A 39 -1.53 -5.71 10.50
C CYS A 39 -0.89 -7.10 10.69
N LYS A 40 0.30 -7.36 10.14
CA LYS A 40 1.06 -8.60 10.38
C LYS A 40 1.52 -8.78 11.83
N CYS A 41 1.47 -7.71 12.62
CA CYS A 41 1.83 -7.71 14.03
C CYS A 41 0.63 -7.92 14.95
N VAL A 42 -0.60 -7.93 14.43
CA VAL A 42 -1.84 -8.05 15.23
C VAL A 42 -1.97 -9.46 15.82
N SER A 43 -1.83 -10.49 14.97
CA SER A 43 -1.78 -11.89 15.40
C SER A 43 -1.17 -12.78 14.33
N THR A 44 -0.88 -14.04 14.68
CA THR A 44 -0.42 -15.06 13.72
C THR A 44 -1.41 -15.23 12.57
N ARG A 45 -2.71 -15.32 12.87
CA ARG A 45 -3.77 -15.45 11.85
C ARG A 45 -3.75 -14.32 10.82
N TRP A 46 -3.61 -13.07 11.26
CA TRP A 46 -3.55 -11.92 10.34
C TRP A 46 -2.28 -11.96 9.49
N ARG A 47 -1.14 -12.31 10.08
CA ARG A 47 0.13 -12.45 9.37
C ARG A 47 0.05 -13.51 8.27
N ASP A 48 -0.56 -14.66 8.57
CA ASP A 48 -0.70 -15.77 7.65
C ASP A 48 -1.62 -15.41 6.49
N LEU A 49 -2.77 -14.76 6.78
CA LEU A 49 -3.68 -14.25 5.76
C LEU A 49 -3.00 -13.25 4.82
N ILE A 50 -2.21 -12.31 5.34
CA ILE A 50 -1.51 -11.31 4.52
C ILE A 50 -0.38 -11.95 3.68
N SER A 51 0.22 -13.03 4.19
CA SER A 51 1.34 -13.72 3.54
C SER A 51 0.88 -14.77 2.52
N HIS A 52 -0.38 -15.23 2.61
CA HIS A 52 -0.96 -16.22 1.71
C HIS A 52 -0.96 -15.73 0.25
N PRO A 53 -0.49 -16.53 -0.73
CA PRO A 53 -0.37 -16.11 -2.13
C PRO A 53 -1.65 -15.54 -2.74
N ASP A 54 -2.79 -16.19 -2.52
CA ASP A 54 -4.09 -15.80 -3.09
C ASP A 54 -4.66 -14.53 -2.48
N HIS A 55 -4.46 -14.32 -1.18
CA HIS A 55 -4.90 -13.11 -0.50
C HIS A 55 -3.97 -11.94 -0.80
N ARG A 56 -2.65 -12.18 -0.94
CA ARG A 56 -1.66 -11.16 -1.29
C ARG A 56 -1.97 -10.46 -2.62
N LYS A 57 -2.61 -11.14 -3.59
CA LYS A 57 -3.05 -10.51 -4.85
C LYS A 57 -4.16 -9.46 -4.63
N LYS A 58 -4.95 -9.61 -3.57
CA LYS A 58 -6.03 -8.69 -3.17
C LYS A 58 -5.53 -7.58 -2.23
N MET A 59 -4.32 -7.72 -1.70
CA MET A 59 -3.74 -6.71 -0.80
C MET A 59 -3.24 -5.49 -1.59
N PRO A 60 -3.35 -4.28 -1.00
CA PRO A 60 -2.77 -3.09 -1.59
C PRO A 60 -1.28 -3.30 -1.78
N ARG A 61 -0.76 -2.91 -2.94
CA ARG A 61 0.67 -3.00 -3.23
C ARG A 61 1.39 -1.76 -2.69
N SER A 62 2.66 -1.94 -2.35
CA SER A 62 3.51 -0.81 -1.99
C SER A 62 3.58 0.15 -3.18
N LEU A 63 3.32 1.44 -2.95
CA LEU A 63 3.67 2.51 -3.90
C LEU A 63 5.13 2.95 -3.72
N ALA A 64 5.92 2.26 -2.89
CA ALA A 64 7.35 2.53 -2.79
C ALA A 64 8.05 2.10 -4.09
N GLY A 65 8.60 3.09 -4.77
CA GLY A 65 9.27 2.94 -6.04
C GLY A 65 9.90 4.26 -6.44
N PHE A 66 10.58 4.25 -7.56
CA PHE A 66 11.20 5.44 -8.14
C PHE A 66 10.71 5.62 -9.57
N PHE A 67 10.55 6.88 -9.95
CA PHE A 67 10.25 7.31 -11.29
C PHE A 67 11.54 7.66 -12.01
N TYR A 68 11.61 7.32 -13.30
CA TYR A 68 12.69 7.76 -14.16
C TYR A 68 12.19 7.87 -15.60
N GLU A 69 12.94 8.60 -16.43
CA GLU A 69 12.60 8.83 -17.82
C GLU A 69 13.77 8.41 -18.72
N VAL A 70 13.47 7.66 -19.77
CA VAL A 70 14.45 7.24 -20.79
C VAL A 70 13.87 7.55 -22.16
N LYS A 71 14.55 8.43 -22.92
CA LYS A 71 14.15 8.83 -24.28
C LYS A 71 12.69 9.34 -24.36
N GLY A 72 12.25 10.13 -23.37
CA GLY A 72 10.89 10.68 -23.32
C GLY A 72 9.81 9.69 -22.87
N VAL A 73 10.19 8.46 -22.51
CA VAL A 73 9.27 7.47 -21.93
C VAL A 73 9.49 7.41 -20.43
N ARG A 74 8.41 7.60 -19.67
CA ARG A 74 8.41 7.53 -18.20
C ARG A 74 8.22 6.10 -17.74
N TYR A 75 8.93 5.75 -16.67
CA TYR A 75 8.86 4.44 -16.03
C TYR A 75 8.71 4.61 -14.52
N PHE A 76 8.12 3.59 -13.90
CA PHE A 76 8.07 3.45 -12.45
C PHE A 76 8.56 2.05 -12.08
N THR A 77 9.59 1.97 -11.26
CA THR A 77 10.08 0.71 -10.71
C THR A 77 9.67 0.59 -9.26
N ASN A 78 8.85 -0.43 -8.98
CA ASN A 78 8.46 -0.77 -7.62
C ASN A 78 9.64 -1.42 -6.87
N VAL A 79 9.94 -0.98 -5.65
CA VAL A 79 11.03 -1.55 -4.83
C VAL A 79 10.79 -3.03 -4.52
N SER A 80 9.53 -3.47 -4.44
CA SER A 80 9.22 -4.88 -4.20
C SER A 80 9.41 -5.79 -5.42
N GLY A 81 9.69 -5.21 -6.61
CA GLY A 81 9.87 -5.93 -7.87
C GLY A 81 8.65 -6.73 -8.32
N LYS A 82 7.46 -6.46 -7.75
CA LYS A 82 6.29 -7.33 -7.91
C LYS A 82 5.03 -6.56 -8.33
N GLY A 83 4.51 -6.93 -9.50
CA GLY A 83 3.25 -6.43 -10.06
C GLY A 83 3.41 -5.15 -10.88
N ASP A 84 2.37 -4.86 -11.67
CA ASP A 84 2.32 -3.67 -12.50
C ASP A 84 2.30 -2.39 -11.66
N PRO A 85 2.86 -1.28 -12.17
CA PRO A 85 2.74 0.03 -11.53
C PRO A 85 1.28 0.35 -11.26
N LEU A 86 0.92 0.55 -9.99
CA LEU A 86 -0.38 1.12 -9.61
C LEU A 86 -0.36 2.65 -9.76
N VAL A 87 0.53 3.18 -10.61
CA VAL A 87 0.70 4.61 -10.82
C VAL A 87 0.48 4.91 -12.29
N ASP A 88 -0.37 5.88 -12.55
CA ASP A 88 -0.54 6.46 -13.87
C ASP A 88 0.73 7.23 -14.28
N LEU A 89 1.49 6.66 -15.21
CA LEU A 89 2.73 7.25 -15.73
C LEU A 89 2.49 8.50 -16.59
N SER A 90 1.26 8.73 -17.06
CA SER A 90 0.91 9.94 -17.79
C SER A 90 0.91 11.19 -16.89
N LEU A 91 0.83 10.98 -15.56
CA LEU A 91 0.71 12.03 -14.55
C LEU A 91 -0.49 12.96 -14.83
N SER A 92 -1.61 12.40 -15.27
CA SER A 92 -2.83 13.14 -15.63
C SER A 92 -3.44 13.98 -14.50
N PHE A 93 -3.05 13.71 -13.25
CA PHE A 93 -3.40 14.49 -12.07
C PHE A 93 -2.70 15.86 -12.01
N LEU A 94 -1.61 16.05 -12.78
CA LEU A 94 -0.91 17.33 -12.85
C LEU A 94 -1.63 18.30 -13.80
N PRO A 95 -1.46 19.62 -13.62
CA PRO A 95 -1.91 20.60 -14.59
C PRO A 95 -1.39 20.30 -16.00
N ARG A 96 -2.15 20.68 -17.03
CA ARG A 96 -1.69 20.54 -18.42
C ARG A 96 -0.47 21.43 -18.66
N TYR A 97 0.67 20.80 -18.90
CA TYR A 97 1.92 21.43 -19.34
C TYR A 97 2.22 21.04 -20.79
N HIS A 98 2.90 21.92 -21.52
CA HIS A 98 3.37 21.61 -22.87
C HIS A 98 4.51 20.58 -22.85
N SER A 99 5.36 20.67 -21.83
CA SER A 99 6.42 19.70 -21.54
C SER A 99 6.59 19.53 -20.03
N LEU A 100 6.95 18.32 -19.60
CA LEU A 100 7.24 17.99 -18.22
C LEU A 100 8.35 16.93 -18.15
N ASP A 101 9.45 17.26 -17.49
CA ASP A 101 10.56 16.33 -17.19
C ASP A 101 10.57 15.99 -15.71
N ILE A 102 10.77 14.71 -15.37
CA ILE A 102 11.00 14.27 -13.99
C ILE A 102 12.50 14.38 -13.68
N LEU A 103 12.86 15.20 -12.70
CA LEU A 103 14.25 15.41 -12.28
C LEU A 103 14.64 14.50 -11.13
N ASP A 104 13.75 14.27 -10.17
CA ASP A 104 13.99 13.44 -8.99
C ASP A 104 12.67 12.94 -8.36
N CYS A 105 12.73 11.93 -7.51
CA CYS A 105 11.59 11.44 -6.74
C CYS A 105 11.99 10.93 -5.34
N CYS A 106 11.23 11.32 -4.32
CA CYS A 106 11.49 10.90 -2.94
C CYS A 106 10.21 10.87 -2.11
N ASN A 107 10.01 9.83 -1.30
CA ASN A 107 8.86 9.70 -0.38
C ASN A 107 7.48 9.87 -1.02
N GLY A 108 7.33 9.55 -2.31
CA GLY A 108 6.09 9.75 -3.06
C GLY A 108 5.89 11.17 -3.59
N LEU A 109 6.92 12.02 -3.50
CA LEU A 109 6.99 13.32 -4.15
C LEU A 109 7.80 13.22 -5.44
N LEU A 110 7.44 14.03 -6.43
CA LEU A 110 8.09 14.15 -7.73
C LEU A 110 8.60 15.57 -7.88
N LEU A 111 9.89 15.73 -8.19
CA LEU A 111 10.47 16.99 -8.61
C LEU A 111 10.39 17.06 -10.14
N CYS A 112 9.60 18.01 -10.65
CA CYS A 112 9.36 18.16 -12.08
C CYS A 112 9.85 19.52 -12.58
N ARG A 113 10.40 19.54 -13.80
CA ARG A 113 10.58 20.76 -14.59
C ARG A 113 9.42 20.85 -15.58
N CYS A 114 8.66 21.93 -15.52
CA CYS A 114 7.44 22.07 -16.30
C CYS A 114 7.47 23.34 -17.16
N TRP A 115 7.00 23.23 -18.40
CA TRP A 115 6.83 24.37 -19.30
C TRP A 115 5.35 24.54 -19.65
N LYS A 116 4.81 25.73 -19.40
CA LYS A 116 3.49 26.12 -19.90
C LYS A 116 3.66 26.79 -21.25
N ALA A 117 2.74 26.53 -22.17
CA ALA A 117 2.60 27.39 -23.33
C ALA A 117 2.23 28.78 -22.80
N THR A 118 3.02 29.79 -23.13
CA THR A 118 2.65 31.18 -22.91
C THR A 118 1.52 31.47 -23.89
N ASP A 119 0.35 31.88 -23.41
CA ASP A 119 -0.71 32.37 -24.28
C ASP A 119 -0.13 33.49 -25.15
N PRO A 120 -0.28 33.45 -26.49
CA PRO A 120 0.06 34.59 -27.32
C PRO A 120 -0.95 35.69 -26.98
N GLY A 121 -0.48 36.70 -26.22
CA GLY A 121 -1.22 37.91 -25.93
C GLY A 121 -1.47 38.76 -27.17
#